data_AF-A0A925AM58-F1
#
_entry.id   AF-A0A925AM58-F1
#
_cell.length_a   1.000
_cell.length_b   1.000
_cell.length_c   1.000
_cell.angle_alpha   90.00
_cell.angle_beta   90.00
_cell.angle_gamma   90.00
#
_symmetry.space_group_name_H-M   'P 1'
#
loop_
_entity.id
_entity.type
_entity.pdbx_description
1 polymer ?
#
loop_
_entity_poly.entity_id
_entity_poly.type
_entity_poly.pdbx_seq_one_letter_code
_entity_poly.pdbx_strand_id
1 'polypeptide(L)'
;MQRPSNPSPPPELAVQQQAEDTIETTEPNESVAREQMEGVHKHATALMHEVEKLPGGDLVNEMLATTLKLLRDENNRADLKLINTSLKELRYAMKIFGPYKDVRKISIFGSARTPETHADYIAAAEFA
;
A
#
# COMPACT_ATOMS: atom_id res chain seq x y z
N MET A 1 -18.50 -38.35 -26.88
CA MET A 1 -17.66 -37.36 -27.59
C MET A 1 -16.57 -36.90 -26.64
N GLN A 2 -15.32 -37.35 -26.85
CA GLN A 2 -14.16 -36.89 -26.09
C GLN A 2 -13.62 -35.62 -26.75
N ARG A 3 -13.35 -34.58 -25.95
CA ARG A 3 -12.74 -33.32 -26.42
C ARG A 3 -11.26 -33.61 -26.73
N PRO A 4 -10.68 -33.14 -27.84
CA PRO A 4 -9.27 -33.38 -28.13
C PRO A 4 -8.40 -32.74 -27.04
N SER A 5 -7.43 -33.51 -26.54
CA SER A 5 -6.41 -33.05 -25.60
C SER A 5 -5.46 -32.10 -26.34
N ASN A 6 -5.42 -30.85 -25.90
CA ASN A 6 -4.42 -29.90 -26.38
C ASN A 6 -3.04 -30.33 -25.83
N PRO A 7 -1.98 -30.47 -26.65
CA PRO A 7 -0.66 -30.80 -26.13
C PRO A 7 -0.15 -29.68 -25.23
N SER A 8 0.48 -30.06 -24.11
CA SER A 8 1.16 -29.12 -23.22
C SER A 8 2.24 -28.36 -24.00
N PRO A 9 2.39 -27.04 -23.77
CA PRO A 9 3.43 -26.27 -24.44
C PRO A 9 4.82 -26.83 -24.09
N PRO A 10 5.79 -26.77 -25.01
CA PRO A 10 7.18 -27.12 -24.74
C PRO A 10 7.70 -26.40 -23.50
N PRO A 11 8.52 -27.07 -22.66
CA PRO A 11 9.03 -26.48 -21.41
C PRO A 11 9.79 -25.16 -21.61
N GLU A 12 10.32 -24.90 -22.81
CA GLU A 12 10.99 -23.63 -23.14
C GLU A 12 10.07 -22.40 -23.23
N LEU A 13 8.79 -22.58 -23.60
CA LEU A 13 7.84 -21.46 -23.71
C LEU A 13 7.29 -21.01 -22.35
N ALA A 14 7.24 -21.90 -21.37
CA ALA A 14 6.80 -21.59 -20.00
C ALA A 14 7.83 -20.75 -19.22
N VAL A 15 9.12 -20.89 -19.56
CA VAL A 15 10.21 -20.13 -18.91
C VAL A 15 10.22 -18.67 -19.36
N GLN A 16 9.71 -18.35 -20.56
CA GLN A 16 9.75 -16.99 -21.10
C GLN A 16 8.63 -16.08 -20.56
N GLN A 17 7.52 -16.63 -20.08
CA GLN A 17 6.42 -15.83 -19.49
C GLN A 17 6.60 -15.52 -17.99
N GLN A 18 7.53 -16.18 -17.30
CA GLN A 18 7.88 -15.84 -15.91
C GLN A 18 9.01 -14.80 -15.80
N ALA A 19 9.52 -14.30 -16.94
CA ALA A 19 10.61 -13.33 -16.97
C ALA A 19 10.13 -11.86 -17.04
N GLU A 20 8.83 -11.59 -17.15
CA GLU A 20 8.32 -10.22 -17.36
C GLU A 20 7.89 -9.46 -16.09
N ASP A 21 7.86 -10.10 -14.90
CA ASP A 21 7.41 -9.45 -13.65
C ASP A 21 8.51 -9.21 -12.60
N THR A 22 9.78 -9.50 -12.91
CA THR A 22 10.90 -9.20 -11.99
C THR A 22 12.02 -8.47 -12.73
N ILE A 23 11.72 -7.25 -13.16
CA ILE A 23 12.77 -6.24 -13.37
C ILE A 23 12.44 -5.06 -12.47
N GLU A 24 12.72 -5.24 -11.18
CA GLU A 24 12.92 -4.10 -10.29
C GLU A 24 14.22 -3.44 -10.74
N THR A 25 14.09 -2.39 -11.55
CA THR A 25 15.25 -1.63 -12.04
C THR A 25 15.89 -0.94 -10.83
N THR A 26 17.02 -1.48 -10.38
CA THR A 26 17.97 -0.89 -9.44
C THR A 26 18.78 0.24 -10.10
N GLU A 27 18.09 1.14 -10.83
CA GLU A 27 18.73 2.40 -11.20
C GLU A 27 19.03 3.16 -9.90
N PRO A 28 20.26 3.71 -9.73
CA PRO A 28 20.56 4.58 -8.62
C PRO A 28 19.53 5.70 -8.60
N ASN A 29 18.88 5.94 -7.45
CA ASN A 29 17.95 7.04 -7.31
C ASN A 29 18.71 8.33 -7.67
N GLU A 30 18.29 9.04 -8.72
CA GLU A 30 18.89 10.32 -9.11
C GLU A 30 18.86 11.21 -7.87
N SER A 31 20.03 11.48 -7.29
CA SER A 31 20.14 12.33 -6.12
C SER A 31 19.53 13.69 -6.48
N VAL A 32 18.46 14.08 -5.80
CA VAL A 32 17.78 15.35 -6.09
C VAL A 32 18.79 16.48 -5.91
N ALA A 33 18.97 17.31 -6.94
CA ALA A 33 19.92 18.40 -6.88
C ALA A 33 19.58 19.33 -5.70
N ARG A 34 20.59 19.76 -4.94
CA ARG A 34 20.39 20.57 -3.72
C ARG A 34 19.55 21.83 -3.97
N GLU A 35 19.72 22.44 -5.15
CA GLU A 35 18.95 23.60 -5.60
C GLU A 35 17.45 23.29 -5.79
N GLN A 36 17.13 22.11 -6.36
CA GLN A 36 15.74 21.64 -6.49
C GLN A 36 15.11 21.41 -5.11
N MET A 37 15.88 20.89 -4.15
CA MET A 37 15.43 20.72 -2.76
C MET A 37 15.25 22.02 -1.99
N GLU A 38 16.06 23.05 -2.28
CA GLU A 38 15.91 24.36 -1.66
C GLU A 38 14.58 25.01 -2.06
N GLY A 39 14.23 24.95 -3.35
CA GLY A 39 12.94 25.42 -3.85
C GLY A 39 11.76 24.71 -3.17
N VAL A 40 11.83 23.38 -3.04
CA VAL A 40 10.79 22.59 -2.35
C VAL A 40 10.70 22.97 -0.87
N HIS A 41 11.83 23.13 -0.18
CA HIS A 41 11.85 23.49 1.24
C HIS A 41 11.19 24.84 1.49
N LYS A 42 11.46 25.85 0.65
CA LYS A 42 10.82 27.18 0.76
C LYS A 42 9.28 27.10 0.71
N HIS A 43 8.74 26.35 -0.24
CA HIS A 43 7.29 26.19 -0.38
C HIS A 43 6.70 25.32 0.73
N ALA A 44 7.40 24.25 1.12
CA ALA A 44 6.98 23.37 2.20
C ALA A 44 6.84 24.14 3.52
N THR A 45 7.82 24.98 3.88
CA THR A 45 7.76 25.80 5.10
C THR A 45 6.55 26.73 5.10
N ALA A 46 6.25 27.39 3.98
CA ALA A 46 5.09 28.26 3.87
C ALA A 46 3.77 27.48 4.03
N LEU A 47 3.65 26.30 3.40
CA LEU A 47 2.48 25.43 3.54
C LEU A 47 2.33 24.94 4.98
N MET A 48 3.41 24.46 5.60
CA MET A 48 3.39 23.92 6.96
C MET A 48 2.95 24.98 7.97
N HIS A 49 3.39 26.24 7.81
CA HIS A 49 2.92 27.34 8.65
C HIS A 49 1.41 27.60 8.55
N GLU A 50 0.81 27.47 7.37
CA GLU A 50 -0.64 27.60 7.21
C GLU A 50 -1.40 26.39 7.74
N VAL A 51 -0.86 25.18 7.54
CA VAL A 51 -1.45 23.92 8.05
C VAL A 51 -1.47 23.89 9.57
N GLU A 52 -0.43 24.38 10.24
CA GLU A 52 -0.31 24.37 11.72
C GLU A 52 -1.46 25.10 12.41
N LYS A 53 -2.06 26.10 11.75
CA LYS A 53 -3.17 26.90 12.28
C LYS A 53 -4.50 26.15 12.29
N LEU A 54 -4.58 25.00 11.62
CA LEU A 54 -5.81 24.21 11.50
C LEU A 54 -5.91 23.15 12.61
N PRO A 55 -7.12 22.70 12.96
CA PRO A 55 -7.28 21.58 13.90
C PRO A 55 -6.56 20.31 13.41
N GLY A 56 -5.66 19.78 14.24
CA GLY A 56 -4.80 18.62 13.89
C GLY A 56 -3.66 18.96 12.93
N GLY A 57 -3.40 20.25 12.69
CA GLY A 57 -2.36 20.73 11.79
C GLY A 57 -0.95 20.37 12.23
N ASP A 58 -0.71 20.24 13.53
CA ASP A 58 0.53 19.74 14.13
C ASP A 58 0.88 18.33 13.62
N LEU A 59 -0.06 17.40 13.68
CA LEU A 59 0.14 16.03 13.20
C LEU A 59 0.29 15.96 11.68
N VAL A 60 -0.48 16.76 10.94
CA VAL A 60 -0.36 16.83 9.47
C VAL A 60 1.01 17.40 9.07
N ASN A 61 1.54 18.38 9.82
CA ASN A 61 2.88 18.90 9.61
C ASN A 61 3.97 17.85 9.86
N GLU A 62 3.85 17.05 10.91
CA GLU A 62 4.77 15.93 11.13
C GLU A 62 4.75 14.93 9.97
N MET A 63 3.57 14.63 9.42
CA MET A 63 3.43 13.77 8.23
C MET A 63 4.07 14.39 6.99
N LEU A 64 3.88 15.69 6.76
CA LEU A 64 4.49 16.43 5.65
C LEU A 64 6.02 16.40 5.75
N ALA A 65 6.57 16.72 6.93
CA ALA A 65 8.00 16.69 7.18
C ALA A 65 8.58 15.29 6.96
N THR A 66 7.92 14.26 7.48
CA THR A 66 8.33 12.86 7.32
C THR A 66 8.33 12.45 5.85
N THR A 67 7.29 12.79 5.09
CA THR A 67 7.19 12.44 3.66
C THR A 67 8.26 13.16 2.83
N LEU A 68 8.58 14.42 3.16
CA LEU A 68 9.64 15.16 2.46
C LEU A 68 11.04 14.60 2.74
N LYS A 69 11.29 14.05 3.95
CA LYS A 69 12.56 13.38 4.28
C LYS A 69 12.80 12.13 3.42
N LEU A 70 11.74 11.45 2.98
CA LEU A 70 11.87 10.27 2.11
C LEU A 70 12.60 10.55 0.79
N LEU A 71 12.57 11.81 0.31
CA LEU A 71 13.31 12.24 -0.88
C LEU A 71 14.82 12.37 -0.64
N ARG A 72 15.26 12.46 0.62
CA ARG A 72 16.66 12.57 1.03
C ARG A 72 17.26 11.23 1.44
N ASP A 73 16.44 10.30 1.92
CA ASP A 73 16.88 9.07 2.58
C ASP A 73 17.33 7.94 1.61
N GLU A 74 17.76 8.28 0.39
CA GLU A 74 18.19 7.31 -0.66
C GLU A 74 17.22 6.13 -0.92
N ASN A 75 15.94 6.27 -0.52
CA ASN A 75 14.93 5.22 -0.67
C ASN A 75 14.80 4.82 -2.15
N ASN A 76 14.64 3.52 -2.40
CA ASN A 76 14.34 3.06 -3.74
C ASN A 76 12.87 3.41 -4.10
N ARG A 77 12.53 3.26 -5.38
CA ARG A 77 11.19 3.59 -5.87
C ARG A 77 10.09 2.67 -5.31
N ALA A 78 10.42 1.41 -5.01
CA ALA A 78 9.45 0.47 -4.44
C ALA A 78 9.05 0.87 -3.02
N ASP A 79 10.00 1.31 -2.20
CA ASP A 79 9.75 1.81 -0.84
C ASP A 79 8.82 3.04 -0.87
N LEU A 80 9.09 3.98 -1.78
CA LEU A 80 8.24 5.16 -1.95
C LEU A 80 6.81 4.79 -2.38
N LYS A 81 6.66 3.80 -3.27
CA LYS A 81 5.35 3.28 -3.68
C LYS A 81 4.64 2.62 -2.51
N LEU A 82 5.33 1.81 -1.72
CA LEU A 82 4.78 1.12 -0.55
C LEU A 82 4.22 2.12 0.46
N ILE A 83 5.00 3.15 0.82
CA ILE A 83 4.57 4.19 1.77
C ILE A 83 3.37 4.98 1.20
N ASN A 84 3.44 5.40 -0.06
CA ASN A 84 2.35 6.14 -0.72
C ASN A 84 1.05 5.35 -0.76
N THR A 85 1.11 4.06 -1.09
CA THR A 85 -0.07 3.18 -1.11
C THR A 85 -0.62 2.99 0.31
N SER A 86 0.23 2.70 1.28
CA SER A 86 -0.16 2.52 2.69
C SER A 86 -0.88 3.76 3.24
N LEU A 87 -0.35 4.97 3.00
CA LEU A 87 -0.99 6.21 3.44
C LEU A 87 -2.35 6.44 2.78
N LYS A 88 -2.49 6.13 1.48
CA LYS A 88 -3.77 6.24 0.76
C LYS A 88 -4.81 5.27 1.33
N GLU A 89 -4.40 4.05 1.61
CA GLU A 89 -5.26 3.00 2.16
C GLU A 89 -5.72 3.33 3.58
N LEU A 90 -4.81 3.75 4.47
CA LEU A 90 -5.16 4.16 5.84
C LEU A 90 -6.14 5.35 5.85
N ARG A 91 -5.86 6.39 5.05
CA ARG A 91 -6.77 7.54 4.89
C ARG A 91 -8.15 7.09 4.38
N TYR A 92 -8.18 6.19 3.40
CA TYR A 92 -9.43 5.68 2.84
C TYR A 92 -10.20 4.82 3.85
N ALA A 93 -9.52 3.94 4.58
CA ALA A 93 -10.12 3.13 5.64
C ALA A 93 -10.75 4.01 6.73
N MET A 94 -10.06 5.06 7.17
CA MET A 94 -10.62 6.03 8.13
C MET A 94 -11.91 6.69 7.60
N LYS A 95 -11.96 7.02 6.31
CA LYS A 95 -13.17 7.56 5.68
C LYS A 95 -14.32 6.55 5.67
N ILE A 96 -14.03 5.29 5.32
CA ILE A 96 -15.03 4.22 5.24
C ILE A 96 -15.58 3.85 6.63
N PHE A 97 -14.70 3.74 7.63
CA PHE A 97 -15.08 3.32 8.97
C PHE A 97 -15.51 4.46 9.89
N GLY A 98 -15.24 5.72 9.53
CA GLY A 98 -15.59 6.90 10.31
C GLY A 98 -17.06 6.98 10.77
N PRO A 99 -18.05 6.72 9.89
CA PRO A 99 -19.46 6.69 10.27
C PRO A 99 -19.82 5.64 11.33
N TYR A 100 -18.99 4.61 11.49
CA TYR A 100 -19.23 3.49 12.42
C TYR A 100 -18.43 3.62 13.71
N LYS A 101 -17.86 4.79 14.03
CA LYS A 101 -16.97 4.97 15.20
C LYS A 101 -17.57 4.49 16.53
N ASP A 102 -18.88 4.67 16.72
CA ASP A 102 -19.59 4.33 17.96
C ASP A 102 -20.18 2.91 17.97
N VAL A 103 -20.04 2.17 16.86
CA VAL A 103 -20.49 0.77 16.75
C VAL A 103 -19.42 -0.14 17.35
N ARG A 104 -19.82 -1.03 18.28
CA ARG A 104 -18.95 -2.09 18.82
C ARG A 104 -18.61 -3.07 17.70
N LYS A 105 -17.32 -3.36 17.54
CA LYS A 105 -16.81 -4.21 16.45
C LYS A 105 -16.16 -5.45 17.05
N ILE A 106 -16.35 -6.57 16.38
CA ILE A 106 -15.56 -7.78 16.56
C ILE A 106 -14.94 -8.13 15.21
N SER A 107 -13.72 -8.66 15.22
CA SER A 107 -13.08 -9.21 14.02
C SER A 107 -12.95 -10.71 14.22
N ILE A 108 -13.52 -11.48 13.30
CA ILE A 108 -13.46 -12.94 13.32
C ILE A 108 -12.36 -13.36 12.34
N PHE A 109 -11.43 -14.21 12.82
CA PHE A 109 -10.38 -14.80 12.01
C PHE A 109 -10.56 -16.30 11.95
N GLY A 110 -10.31 -16.89 10.78
CA GLY A 110 -10.42 -18.33 10.56
C GLY A 110 -9.56 -18.77 9.37
N SER A 111 -9.36 -20.08 9.25
CA SER A 111 -8.61 -20.66 8.13
C SER A 111 -9.40 -20.49 6.83
N ALA A 112 -8.79 -19.84 5.83
CA ALA A 112 -9.34 -19.73 4.48
C ALA A 112 -9.47 -21.09 3.76
N ARG A 113 -8.88 -22.16 4.31
CA ARG A 113 -8.89 -23.51 3.74
C ARG A 113 -9.95 -24.43 4.34
N THR A 114 -10.70 -23.97 5.34
CA THR A 114 -11.73 -24.79 5.98
C THR A 114 -12.93 -24.91 5.05
N PRO A 115 -13.34 -26.13 4.64
CA PRO A 115 -14.49 -26.30 3.75
C PRO A 115 -15.80 -26.00 4.47
N GLU A 116 -16.83 -25.60 3.73
CA GLU A 116 -18.13 -25.19 4.27
C GLU A 116 -18.82 -26.30 5.09
N THR A 117 -18.52 -27.56 4.78
CA THR A 117 -19.06 -28.73 5.50
C THR A 117 -18.37 -29.00 6.84
N HIS A 118 -17.28 -28.30 7.16
CA HIS A 118 -16.54 -28.51 8.39
C HIS A 118 -17.26 -27.85 9.58
N ALA A 119 -17.24 -28.50 10.74
CA ALA A 119 -17.92 -28.01 11.95
C ALA A 119 -17.52 -26.56 12.31
N ASP A 120 -16.22 -26.24 12.24
CA ASP A 120 -15.73 -24.88 12.50
C ASP A 120 -16.30 -23.81 11.56
N TYR A 121 -16.53 -24.13 10.28
CA TYR A 121 -17.13 -23.18 9.33
C TYR A 121 -18.58 -22.91 9.73
N ILE A 122 -19.34 -23.97 10.00
CA ILE A 122 -20.75 -23.88 10.41
C ILE A 122 -20.88 -23.07 11.71
N ALA A 123 -20.05 -23.37 12.71
CA ALA A 123 -20.07 -22.66 13.99
C ALA A 123 -19.73 -21.17 13.84
N ALA A 124 -18.78 -20.81 12.97
CA ALA A 124 -18.44 -19.40 12.72
C ALA A 124 -19.58 -18.65 12.01
N ALA A 125 -20.30 -19.31 11.09
CA ALA A 125 -21.44 -18.73 10.40
C ALA A 125 -22.66 -18.54 11.33
N GLU A 126 -22.90 -19.46 12.27
CA GLU A 126 -23.98 -19.33 13.26
C GLU A 126 -23.70 -18.25 14.32
N PHE A 127 -22.42 -17.93 14.56
CA PHE A 127 -22.02 -16.91 15.53
C PHE A 127 -22.17 -15.47 15.01
N ALA A 128 -22.03 -15.25 13.70
CA ALA A 128 -21.98 -13.93 13.05
C ALA A 128 -23.36 -13.30 12.83
#